data_AF-A0A2A2USG8-F1
#
_entry.id   AF-A0A2A2USG8-F1
#
_cell.length_a   1.000
_cell.length_b   1.000
_cell.length_c   1.000
_cell.angle_alpha   90.00
_cell.angle_beta   90.00
_cell.angle_gamma   90.00
#
_symmetry.space_group_name_H-M   'P 1'
#
loop_
_entity.id
_entity.type
_entity.pdbx_description
1 polymer ?
#
loop_
_entity_poly.entity_id
_entity_poly.type
_entity_poly.pdbx_seq_one_letter_code
_entity_poly.pdbx_strand_id
1 'polypeptide(L)' 'SPEQDPKGPKEGTKKVMRGGMFLESPRGSNVYTRQESEKLKKAYRATGFRCVLNQSMPLNEQPK' A
#
# COMPACT_ATOMS: atom_id res chain seq x y z
N SER A 1 16.84 -3.72 -3.91
CA SER A 1 15.58 -4.09 -4.61
C SER A 1 15.91 -4.37 -6.06
N PRO A 2 15.21 -5.30 -6.72
CA PRO A 2 15.30 -5.40 -8.18
C PRO A 2 14.72 -4.14 -8.84
N GLU A 3 15.16 -3.85 -10.06
CA GLU A 3 14.63 -2.75 -10.88
C GLU A 3 13.18 -3.04 -11.32
N GLN A 4 12.90 -4.29 -11.70
CA GLN A 4 11.58 -4.77 -12.08
C GLN A 4 10.87 -5.44 -10.88
N ASP A 5 9.58 -5.16 -10.71
CA ASP A 5 8.70 -5.69 -9.64
C ASP A 5 9.32 -5.72 -8.23
N PRO A 6 9.75 -4.56 -7.69
CA PRO A 6 10.31 -4.48 -6.34
C PRO A 6 9.27 -4.84 -5.27
N LYS A 7 9.42 -6.03 -4.67
CA LYS A 7 8.55 -6.51 -3.56
C LYS A 7 8.89 -5.91 -2.19
N GLY A 8 9.96 -5.12 -2.11
CA GLY A 8 10.51 -4.62 -0.84
C GLY A 8 11.46 -5.62 -0.17
N PRO A 9 11.99 -5.27 1.01
CA PRO A 9 12.92 -6.13 1.75
C PRO A 9 12.24 -7.38 2.31
N LYS A 10 13.01 -8.46 2.49
CA LYS A 10 12.53 -9.73 3.07
C LYS A 10 12.04 -9.57 4.51
N GLU A 11 12.68 -8.68 5.26
CA GLU A 11 12.42 -8.45 6.68
C GLU A 11 12.14 -6.97 6.96
N GLY A 12 11.41 -6.72 8.05
CA GLY A 12 11.07 -5.37 8.50
C GLY A 12 10.08 -5.38 9.66
N THR A 13 10.15 -4.34 10.50
CA THR A 13 9.26 -4.17 11.66
C THR A 13 7.95 -3.47 11.30
N LYS A 14 7.95 -2.68 10.22
CA LYS A 14 6.81 -1.85 9.78
C LYS A 14 6.38 -2.18 8.34
N LYS A 15 5.17 -1.75 7.98
CA LYS A 15 4.58 -1.86 6.63
C LYS A 15 4.33 -0.49 6.04
N VAL A 16 4.42 -0.38 4.72
CA VAL A 16 4.23 0.89 4.01
C VAL A 16 2.74 1.20 3.88
N MET A 17 2.38 2.45 4.12
CA MET A 17 1.07 3.04 3.84
C MET A 17 1.22 4.23 2.87
N ARG A 18 0.15 4.50 2.12
CA ARG A 18 0.08 5.52 1.07
C ARG A 18 -1.29 6.18 1.05
N GLY A 19 -1.34 7.41 0.51
CA GLY A 19 -2.60 8.10 0.20
C GLY A 19 -3.09 9.09 1.26
N GLY A 20 -2.39 9.22 2.39
CA GLY A 20 -2.79 10.13 3.48
C GLY A 20 -4.05 9.69 4.22
N MET A 21 -4.50 10.53 5.14
CA MET A 21 -5.75 10.36 5.89
C MET A 21 -6.44 11.71 6.13
N PHE A 22 -7.70 11.70 6.53
CA PHE A 22 -8.52 12.92 6.69
C PHE A 22 -7.99 13.95 7.71
N LEU A 23 -7.09 13.55 8.61
CA LEU A 23 -6.45 14.44 9.60
C LEU A 23 -5.08 14.98 9.13
N GLU A 24 -4.64 14.64 7.93
CA GLU A 24 -3.36 15.10 7.42
C GLU A 24 -3.43 16.36 6.56
N SER A 25 -2.36 17.15 6.64
CA SER A 25 -2.15 18.26 5.72
C SER A 25 -1.94 17.75 4.27
N PRO A 26 -2.13 18.60 3.25
CA PRO A 26 -1.82 18.26 1.87
C PRO A 26 -0.38 17.78 1.64
N ARG A 27 0.57 18.17 2.51
CA ARG A 27 1.96 17.68 2.46
C ARG A 27 2.08 16.21 2.91
N GLY A 28 1.24 15.76 3.83
CA GLY A 28 1.18 14.34 4.24
C GLY A 28 0.39 13.49 3.26
N SER A 29 -0.67 14.07 2.68
CA SER A 29 -1.57 13.44 1.73
C SER A 29 -1.20 13.73 0.27
N ASN A 30 -0.07 13.18 -0.18
CA ASN A 30 0.37 13.30 -1.57
C ASN A 30 0.79 11.94 -2.18
N VAL A 31 1.10 11.96 -3.48
CA VAL A 31 1.37 10.75 -4.28
C VAL A 31 2.74 10.11 -4.03
N TYR A 32 3.68 10.81 -3.40
CA TYR A 32 5.06 10.34 -3.23
C TYR A 32 5.47 10.10 -1.76
N THR A 33 4.76 10.66 -0.76
CA THR A 33 5.03 10.48 0.67
C THR A 33 4.72 9.07 1.15
N ARG A 34 5.71 8.38 1.74
CA ARG A 34 5.56 7.02 2.29
C ARG A 34 5.33 7.14 3.79
N GLN A 35 4.21 6.61 4.25
CA GLN A 35 3.95 6.43 5.68
C GLN A 35 4.22 5.00 6.09
N GLU A 36 4.25 4.75 7.39
CA GLU A 36 4.54 3.45 7.95
C GLU A 36 3.55 3.10 9.05
N SER A 37 3.14 1.84 9.08
CA SER A 37 2.33 1.28 10.16
C SER A 37 3.10 0.21 10.90
N GLU A 38 2.88 0.14 12.20
CA GLU A 38 3.24 -1.03 12.99
C GLU A 38 2.52 -2.29 12.45
N LYS A 39 3.10 -3.45 12.74
CA LYS A 39 2.63 -4.75 12.25
C LYS A 39 1.20 -5.03 12.74
N LEU A 40 0.20 -4.85 11.85
CA LEU A 40 -1.21 -5.34 11.79
C LEU A 40 -2.04 -5.57 13.08
N LYS A 41 -1.57 -5.19 14.26
CA LYS A 41 -2.22 -5.50 15.55
C LYS A 41 -3.11 -4.37 16.08
N LYS A 42 -3.18 -3.24 15.38
CA LYS A 42 -4.01 -2.09 15.77
C LYS A 42 -4.86 -1.66 14.58
N ALA A 43 -6.17 -1.80 14.71
CA ALA A 43 -7.11 -1.18 13.80
C ALA A 43 -7.15 0.32 14.09
N TYR A 44 -6.75 1.14 13.13
CA TYR A 44 -6.82 2.59 13.23
C TYR A 44 -8.03 3.09 12.45
N ARG A 45 -8.85 3.95 13.07
CA ARG A 45 -10.06 4.54 12.43
C ARG A 45 -9.76 5.28 11.12
N ALA A 46 -8.53 5.71 10.93
CA ALA A 46 -8.08 6.51 9.79
C ALA A 46 -7.21 5.72 8.78
N THR A 47 -7.13 4.39 8.94
CA THR A 47 -6.30 3.53 8.09
C THR A 47 -7.15 2.46 7.43
N GLY A 48 -7.01 2.32 6.12
CA GLY A 48 -7.61 1.24 5.33
C GLY A 48 -6.60 0.63 4.38
N PHE A 49 -7.08 -0.26 3.52
CA PHE A 49 -6.29 -0.85 2.45
C PHE A 49 -7.12 -0.97 1.18
N ARG A 50 -6.44 -0.99 0.03
CA ARG A 50 -7.02 -1.30 -1.27
C ARG A 50 -6.35 -2.56 -1.79
N CYS A 51 -7.16 -3.58 -2.10
CA CYS A 51 -6.66 -4.82 -2.68
C CYS A 51 -6.19 -4.59 -4.11
N VAL A 52 -5.22 -5.41 -4.53
CA VAL A 52 -4.75 -5.51 -5.91
C VAL A 52 -4.70 -6.98 -6.31
N LEU A 53 -4.97 -7.27 -7.57
CA LEU A 53 -4.82 -8.61 -8.14
C LEU A 53 -3.51 -8.67 -8.91
N ASN A 54 -2.75 -9.74 -8.68
CA ASN A 54 -1.52 -10.00 -9.43
C ASN A 54 -1.84 -10.90 -10.61
N GLN A 55 -2.38 -10.31 -11.67
CA GLN A 55 -2.81 -11.01 -12.88
C GLN A 55 -2.27 -10.29 -14.11
N SER A 56 -1.93 -11.04 -15.15
CA SER A 56 -1.44 -10.50 -16.43
C SER A 56 -2.56 -9.93 -17.30
N MET A 57 -3.82 -10.31 -17.05
CA MET A 57 -4.98 -9.90 -17.83
C MET A 57 -6.03 -9.24 -16.93
N PRO A 58 -6.76 -8.21 -17.43
CA PRO A 58 -7.88 -7.62 -16.72
C PRO A 58 -8.94 -8.65 -16.34
N LEU A 59 -9.62 -8.43 -15.22
CA LEU A 59 -10.70 -9.30 -14.72
C LEU A 59 -11.78 -9.60 -15.78
N ASN A 60 -12.09 -8.63 -16.63
CA ASN A 60 -13.16 -8.74 -17.62
C ASN A 60 -12.75 -9.50 -18.89
N GLU A 61 -11.46 -9.83 -19.04
CA GLU A 61 -10.90 -10.47 -20.22
C GLU A 61 -10.43 -11.91 -19.94
N GLN A 62 -10.77 -12.45 -18.77
CA GLN A 62 -10.37 -13.80 -18.39
C GLN A 62 -11.20 -14.84 -19.15
N PRO A 63 -10.55 -15.89 -19.71
CA PRO A 63 -11.29 -17.01 -20.30
C PRO A 63 -12.16 -17.67 -19.22
N LYS A 64 -13.39 -18.05 -19.61
CA LYS A 64 -14.35 -18.73 -18.74
C LYS A 64 -13.88 -20.11 -18.32
#